data_AF-X1H250-F1
#
_entry.id   AF-X1H250-F1
#
_cell.length_a   1.000
_cell.length_b   1.000
_cell.length_c   1.000
_cell.angle_alpha   90.00
_cell.angle_beta   90.00
_cell.angle_gamma   90.00
#
_symmetry.space_group_name_H-M   'P 1'
#
loop_
_entity.id
_entity.type
_entity.pdbx_description
1 polymer ?
#
loop_
_entity_poly.entity_id
_entity_poly.type
_entity_poly.pdbx_seq_one_letter_code
_entity_poly.pdbx_strand_id
1 'polypeptide(L)'
;MDALTAWNGTRLERGPGTIKLAKPGIYLFVIAFSSVYYLANAPLLLGHLDLGWHLAAGDLIRERGSIPFQDPWSFTLGDRQWYNLSWLWDVIASVVFQYTGYTGLTLSIVACGAVIAGYLTSICLGSGASALAVGISVLAACLLYPAFATAPNSYLSASPNTPTMVFCV
;
A
#
# COMPACT_ATOMS: atom_id res chain seq x y z
N MET A 1 -55.89 12.75 34.62
CA MET A 1 -54.99 13.17 33.52
C MET A 1 -53.59 12.84 33.98
N ASP A 2 -53.08 11.68 33.56
CA ASP A 2 -51.89 11.07 34.14
C ASP A 2 -50.61 11.67 33.56
N ALA A 3 -49.78 12.23 34.43
CA ALA A 3 -48.47 12.79 34.08
C ALA A 3 -47.53 11.76 33.39
N LEU A 4 -47.83 10.45 33.51
CA LEU A 4 -47.10 9.37 32.85
C LEU A 4 -47.38 9.29 31.34
N THR A 5 -48.53 9.78 30.85
CA THR A 5 -48.79 9.83 29.40
C THR A 5 -48.02 10.93 28.67
N ALA A 6 -47.60 11.99 29.37
CA ALA A 6 -46.79 13.07 28.78
C ALA A 6 -45.32 12.65 28.58
N TRP A 7 -44.80 11.72 29.39
CA TRP A 7 -43.41 11.27 29.32
C TRP A 7 -43.14 10.30 28.16
N ASN A 8 -44.15 9.58 27.68
CA ASN A 8 -44.00 8.69 26.52
C ASN A 8 -44.00 9.42 25.16
N GLY A 9 -44.40 10.70 25.14
CA GLY A 9 -44.42 11.53 23.92
C GLY A 9 -43.07 12.16 23.56
N THR A 10 -42.07 12.07 24.44
CA THR A 10 -40.77 12.74 24.31
C THR A 10 -39.61 11.76 24.12
N ARG A 11 -39.87 10.60 23.51
CA ARG A 11 -38.78 9.74 23.01
C ARG A 11 -38.20 10.38 21.74
N LEU A 12 -37.41 11.43 22.00
CA LEU A 12 -36.38 12.06 21.18
C LEU A 12 -36.47 11.68 19.71
N GLU A 13 -37.01 12.63 18.96
CA GLU A 13 -36.84 12.75 17.52
C GLU A 13 -35.45 12.25 17.11
N ARG A 14 -35.49 11.24 16.25
CA ARG A 14 -34.38 10.63 15.54
C ARG A 14 -33.35 11.73 15.17
N GLY A 15 -32.22 11.75 15.87
CA GLY A 15 -31.12 12.70 15.66
C GLY A 15 -30.66 12.78 14.20
N PRO A 16 -29.92 13.84 13.83
CA PRO A 16 -29.74 14.29 12.45
C PRO A 16 -29.34 13.12 11.57
N GLY A 17 -30.08 12.95 10.46
CA GLY A 17 -29.97 11.81 9.56
C GLY A 17 -28.53 11.43 9.31
N THR A 18 -28.10 10.31 9.91
CA THR A 18 -26.81 9.71 9.60
C THR A 18 -26.83 9.43 8.11
N ILE A 19 -26.10 10.24 7.34
CA ILE A 19 -25.90 10.02 5.92
C ILE A 19 -25.28 8.63 5.82
N LYS A 20 -26.09 7.63 5.47
CA LYS A 20 -25.58 6.30 5.17
C LYS A 20 -24.80 6.43 3.87
N LEU A 21 -23.48 6.63 4.00
CA LEU A 21 -22.60 6.64 2.85
C LEU A 21 -22.80 5.30 2.12
N ALA A 22 -23.27 5.36 0.88
CA ALA A 22 -23.48 4.18 0.08
C ALA A 22 -22.16 3.41 0.00
N LYS A 23 -22.20 2.08 0.12
CA LYS A 23 -21.00 1.21 0.00
C LYS A 23 -20.04 1.63 -1.12
N PRO A 24 -20.47 1.90 -2.37
CA PRO A 24 -19.56 2.36 -3.42
C PRO A 24 -18.86 3.69 -3.10
N GLY A 25 -19.52 4.60 -2.38
CA GLY A 25 -18.92 5.86 -1.95
C GLY A 25 -17.74 5.68 -1.00
N ILE A 26 -17.74 4.62 -0.18
CA ILE A 26 -16.61 4.30 0.71
C ILE A 26 -15.39 3.86 -0.11
N TYR A 27 -15.59 2.94 -1.07
CA TYR A 27 -14.50 2.50 -1.97
C TYR A 27 -13.91 3.66 -2.74
N LEU A 28 -14.77 4.47 -3.37
CA LEU A 28 -14.33 5.63 -4.15
C LEU A 28 -13.54 6.61 -3.28
N PHE A 29 -14.04 6.92 -2.08
CA PHE A 29 -13.36 7.84 -1.17
C PHE A 29 -11.96 7.34 -0.78
N VAL A 30 -11.86 6.10 -0.30
CA VAL A 30 -10.59 5.55 0.19
C VAL A 30 -9.59 5.40 -0.96
N ILE A 31 -10.02 4.86 -2.10
CA ILE A 31 -9.15 4.67 -3.27
C ILE A 31 -8.67 6.03 -3.81
N ALA A 32 -9.56 7.00 -3.98
CA ALA A 32 -9.20 8.31 -4.50
C ALA A 32 -8.24 9.03 -3.55
N PHE A 33 -8.51 9.01 -2.24
CA PHE A 33 -7.66 9.64 -1.24
C PHE A 33 -6.26 9.02 -1.23
N SER A 34 -6.17 7.68 -1.15
CA SER A 34 -4.88 6.98 -1.18
C SER A 34 -4.11 7.22 -2.49
N SER A 35 -4.81 7.27 -3.63
CA SER A 35 -4.19 7.54 -4.93
C SER A 35 -3.60 8.94 -5.00
N VAL A 36 -4.36 9.95 -4.54
CA VAL A 36 -3.88 11.34 -4.47
C VAL A 36 -2.70 11.46 -3.53
N TYR A 37 -2.74 10.77 -2.38
CA TYR A 37 -1.61 10.76 -1.46
C TYR A 37 -0.34 10.19 -2.09
N TYR A 38 -0.41 9.02 -2.74
CA TYR A 38 0.76 8.41 -3.38
C TYR A 38 1.29 9.25 -4.54
N LEU A 39 0.41 9.87 -5.34
CA LEU A 39 0.81 10.80 -6.40
C LEU A 39 1.53 12.03 -5.84
N ALA A 40 0.97 12.66 -4.81
CA ALA A 40 1.54 13.85 -4.18
C ALA A 40 2.89 13.58 -3.51
N ASN A 41 3.10 12.34 -3.02
CA ASN A 41 4.34 11.92 -2.35
C ASN A 41 5.27 11.10 -3.25
N ALA A 42 4.97 10.98 -4.55
CA ALA A 42 5.75 10.15 -5.46
C ALA A 42 7.25 10.47 -5.49
N PRO A 43 7.70 11.75 -5.47
CA PRO A 43 9.13 12.06 -5.42
C PRO A 43 9.82 11.55 -4.16
N LEU A 44 9.14 11.60 -3.01
CA LEU A 44 9.66 11.09 -1.74
C LEU A 44 9.74 9.55 -1.75
N LEU A 45 8.69 8.90 -2.27
CA LEU A 45 8.61 7.44 -2.33
C LEU A 45 9.61 6.84 -3.33
N LEU A 46 9.77 7.46 -4.50
CA LEU A 46 10.73 7.04 -5.51
C LEU A 46 12.17 7.48 -5.19
N GLY A 47 12.34 8.50 -4.35
CA GLY A 47 13.65 8.94 -3.86
C GLY A 47 14.30 8.00 -2.84
N HIS A 48 13.72 6.82 -2.60
CA HIS A 48 14.30 5.83 -1.70
C HIS A 48 15.67 5.36 -2.19
N LEU A 49 16.62 5.22 -1.26
CA LEU A 49 18.02 4.87 -1.51
C LEU A 49 18.22 3.59 -2.35
N ASP A 50 17.25 2.68 -2.35
CA ASP A 50 17.40 1.35 -2.95
C ASP A 50 16.79 1.25 -4.35
N LEU A 51 16.05 2.27 -4.83
CA LEU A 51 15.39 2.20 -6.14
C LEU A 51 16.41 1.94 -7.27
N GLY A 52 17.56 2.62 -7.22
CA GLY A 52 18.62 2.40 -8.20
C GLY A 52 19.15 0.96 -8.20
N TRP A 53 19.28 0.36 -7.02
CA TRP A 53 19.70 -1.03 -6.88
C TRP A 53 18.66 -2.02 -7.43
N HIS A 54 17.37 -1.79 -7.18
CA HIS A 54 16.28 -2.58 -7.76
C HIS A 54 16.27 -2.53 -9.30
N LEU A 55 16.46 -1.34 -9.87
CA LEU A 55 16.52 -1.18 -11.32
C LEU A 55 17.75 -1.89 -11.92
N ALA A 56 18.92 -1.72 -11.30
CA ALA A 56 20.15 -2.38 -11.75
C ALA A 56 20.09 -3.91 -11.60
N ALA A 57 19.52 -4.41 -10.50
CA ALA A 57 19.27 -5.83 -10.29
C ALA A 57 18.33 -6.40 -11.35
N GLY A 58 17.25 -5.67 -11.67
CA GLY A 58 16.30 -6.05 -12.71
C GLY A 58 16.94 -6.12 -14.09
N ASP A 59 17.74 -5.12 -14.46
CA ASP A 59 18.51 -5.10 -15.71
C ASP A 59 19.45 -6.30 -15.80
N LEU A 60 20.19 -6.60 -14.72
CA LEU A 60 21.11 -7.73 -14.65
C LEU A 60 20.39 -9.09 -14.80
N ILE A 61 19.25 -9.27 -14.14
CA ILE A 61 18.44 -10.49 -14.25
C ILE A 61 17.93 -10.67 -15.68
N ARG A 62 17.44 -9.59 -16.29
CA ARG A 62 16.92 -9.61 -17.67
C ARG A 62 18.00 -9.88 -18.70
N GLU A 63 19.20 -9.32 -18.50
CA GLU A 63 20.36 -9.53 -19.37
C GLU A 63 20.86 -10.98 -19.28
N ARG A 64 20.99 -11.53 -18.06
CA ARG A 64 21.53 -12.88 -17.84
C ARG A 64 20.51 -14.00 -18.04
N GLY A 65 19.21 -13.70 -17.90
CA GLY A 65 18.15 -14.70 -17.89
C GLY A 65 18.15 -15.58 -16.62
N SER A 66 18.78 -15.12 -15.54
CA SER A 66 18.92 -15.87 -14.28
C SER A 66 19.04 -14.94 -13.08
N ILE A 67 18.55 -15.38 -11.92
CA ILE A 67 18.69 -14.64 -10.65
C ILE A 67 20.14 -14.75 -10.16
N PRO A 68 20.86 -13.64 -9.92
CA PRO A 68 22.24 -13.68 -9.44
C PRO A 68 22.31 -14.19 -8.00
N PHE A 69 23.31 -15.04 -7.71
CA PHE A 69 23.60 -15.52 -6.36
C PHE A 69 24.64 -14.67 -5.62
N GLN A 70 25.18 -13.64 -6.25
CA GLN A 70 26.15 -12.70 -5.66
C GLN A 70 25.71 -11.29 -6.03
N ASP A 71 25.77 -10.37 -5.06
CA ASP A 71 25.46 -8.96 -5.27
C ASP A 71 26.71 -8.22 -5.78
N PRO A 72 26.77 -7.83 -7.06
CA PRO A 72 27.94 -7.16 -7.63
C PRO A 72 28.12 -5.73 -7.11
N TRP A 73 27.10 -5.15 -6.46
CA TRP A 73 27.14 -3.80 -5.92
C TRP A 73 27.51 -3.77 -4.42
N SER A 74 27.61 -4.94 -3.77
CA SER A 74 27.98 -5.02 -2.35
C SER A 74 29.48 -4.84 -2.12
N PHE A 75 29.85 -3.79 -1.37
CA PHE A 75 31.26 -3.50 -1.07
C PHE A 75 31.88 -4.46 -0.03
N THR A 76 31.13 -4.85 1.00
CA THR A 76 31.66 -5.65 2.13
C THR A 76 31.23 -7.12 2.11
N LEU A 77 30.19 -7.47 1.35
CA LEU A 77 29.59 -8.81 1.35
C LEU A 77 29.45 -9.41 -0.06
N GLY A 78 30.22 -8.95 -1.05
CA GLY A 78 30.16 -9.46 -2.43
C GLY A 78 30.38 -10.98 -2.56
N ASP A 79 31.19 -11.57 -1.67
CA ASP A 79 31.46 -13.01 -1.62
C ASP A 79 30.35 -13.82 -0.92
N ARG A 80 29.40 -13.15 -0.27
CA ARG A 80 28.27 -13.82 0.37
C ARG A 80 27.18 -14.09 -0.65
N GLN A 81 26.48 -15.20 -0.45
CA GLN A 81 25.33 -15.52 -1.25
C GLN A 81 24.24 -14.46 -1.07
N TRP A 82 23.88 -13.81 -2.16
CA TRP A 82 22.76 -12.88 -2.22
C TRP A 82 21.48 -13.65 -2.56
N TYR A 83 20.51 -13.54 -1.66
CA TYR A 83 19.14 -13.98 -1.91
C TYR A 83 18.33 -12.76 -2.31
N ASN A 84 18.18 -12.53 -3.61
CA ASN A 84 17.33 -11.44 -4.10
C ASN A 84 15.85 -11.81 -3.90
N LEU A 85 15.29 -11.47 -2.73
CA LEU A 85 13.87 -11.69 -2.41
C LEU A 85 12.92 -10.89 -3.30
N SER A 86 13.42 -9.82 -3.91
CA SER A 86 12.67 -8.87 -4.73
C SER A 86 12.79 -9.16 -6.23
N TRP A 87 13.43 -10.26 -6.65
CA TRP A 87 13.87 -10.46 -8.04
C TRP A 87 12.75 -10.23 -9.08
N LEU A 88 11.52 -10.68 -8.81
CA LEU A 88 10.40 -10.52 -9.74
C LEU A 88 9.98 -9.05 -9.84
N TRP A 89 9.96 -8.36 -8.71
CA TRP A 89 9.71 -6.92 -8.67
C TRP A 89 10.80 -6.16 -9.41
N ASP A 90 12.07 -6.51 -9.21
CA ASP A 90 13.21 -5.87 -9.87
C ASP A 90 13.09 -5.98 -11.39
N VAL A 91 12.74 -7.16 -11.90
CA VAL A 91 12.48 -7.39 -13.32
C VAL A 91 11.33 -6.52 -13.84
N ILE A 92 10.19 -6.50 -13.12
CA ILE A 92 9.03 -5.69 -13.52
C ILE A 92 9.37 -4.19 -13.49
N ALA A 93 10.01 -3.71 -12.42
CA ALA A 93 10.39 -2.33 -12.24
C ALA A 93 11.38 -1.88 -13.32
N SER A 94 12.39 -2.69 -13.61
CA SER A 94 13.35 -2.45 -14.70
C SER A 94 12.63 -2.35 -16.06
N VAL A 95 11.70 -3.26 -16.38
CA VAL A 95 10.91 -3.19 -17.62
C VAL A 95 10.07 -1.92 -17.67
N VAL A 96 9.31 -1.63 -16.62
CA VAL A 96 8.45 -0.44 -16.56
C VAL A 96 9.29 0.82 -16.71
N PHE A 97 10.40 0.92 -15.98
CA PHE A 97 11.29 2.07 -16.03
C PHE A 97 11.90 2.26 -17.42
N GLN A 98 12.32 1.18 -18.09
CA GLN A 98 12.86 1.26 -19.44
C GLN A 98 11.88 1.87 -20.45
N TYR A 99 10.60 1.53 -20.36
CA TYR A 99 9.59 1.98 -21.33
C TYR A 99 8.91 3.31 -20.96
N THR A 100 8.80 3.62 -19.67
CA THR A 100 7.94 4.71 -19.18
C THR A 100 8.61 5.61 -18.14
N GLY A 101 9.85 5.31 -17.76
CA GLY A 101 10.60 6.03 -16.74
C GLY A 101 9.91 6.04 -15.38
N TYR A 102 10.18 7.10 -14.61
CA TYR A 102 9.59 7.30 -13.29
C TYR A 102 8.07 7.42 -13.31
N THR A 103 7.48 7.92 -14.39
CA THR A 103 6.03 8.08 -14.51
C THR A 103 5.31 6.74 -14.41
N GLY A 104 5.76 5.71 -15.14
CA GLY A 104 5.12 4.39 -15.04
C GLY A 104 5.38 3.70 -13.72
N LEU A 105 6.53 3.92 -13.08
CA LEU A 105 6.76 3.43 -11.71
C LEU A 105 5.78 4.09 -10.73
N THR A 106 5.58 5.41 -10.80
CA THR A 106 4.59 6.11 -9.98
C THR A 106 3.19 5.55 -10.20
N LEU A 107 2.76 5.41 -11.46
CA LEU A 107 1.43 4.89 -11.78
C LEU A 107 1.26 3.44 -11.32
N SER A 108 2.32 2.63 -11.40
CA SER A 108 2.30 1.24 -10.91
C SER A 108 2.08 1.19 -9.39
N ILE A 109 2.79 2.03 -8.63
CA ILE A 109 2.62 2.13 -7.17
C ILE A 109 1.20 2.59 -6.82
N VAL A 110 0.69 3.61 -7.51
CA VAL A 110 -0.67 4.13 -7.31
C VAL A 110 -1.71 3.06 -7.60
N ALA A 111 -1.56 2.31 -8.70
CA ALA A 111 -2.47 1.23 -9.07
C ALA A 111 -2.45 0.09 -8.05
N CYS A 112 -1.28 -0.37 -7.62
CA CYS A 112 -1.14 -1.39 -6.57
C CYS A 112 -1.77 -0.91 -5.25
N GLY A 113 -1.50 0.34 -4.86
CA GLY A 113 -2.08 0.96 -3.68
C GLY A 113 -3.61 1.03 -3.73
N ALA A 114 -4.19 1.38 -4.88
CA ALA A 114 -5.63 1.39 -5.09
C ALA A 114 -6.25 -0.01 -4.98
N VAL A 115 -5.60 -1.03 -5.52
CA VAL A 115 -6.04 -2.43 -5.40
C VAL A 115 -6.03 -2.89 -3.95
N ILE A 116 -4.94 -2.61 -3.21
CA ILE A 116 -4.82 -2.94 -1.78
C ILE A 116 -5.90 -2.23 -0.97
N ALA A 117 -6.06 -0.91 -1.17
CA ALA A 117 -7.07 -0.11 -0.48
C ALA A 117 -8.49 -0.65 -0.74
N GLY A 118 -8.80 -0.99 -1.99
CA GLY A 118 -10.07 -1.59 -2.38
C GLY A 118 -10.30 -2.97 -1.73
N TYR A 119 -9.27 -3.82 -1.71
CA TYR A 119 -9.34 -5.14 -1.11
C TYR A 119 -9.53 -5.09 0.41
N LEU A 120 -8.76 -4.26 1.12
CA LEU A 120 -8.91 -4.05 2.56
C LEU A 120 -10.29 -3.45 2.89
N THR A 121 -10.77 -2.50 2.09
CA THR A 121 -12.13 -1.96 2.21
C THR A 121 -13.18 -3.07 2.07
N SER A 122 -12.98 -4.01 1.14
CA SER A 122 -13.86 -5.16 0.95
C SER A 122 -13.89 -6.08 2.17
N ILE A 123 -12.73 -6.43 2.72
CA ILE A 123 -12.61 -7.25 3.93
C ILE A 123 -13.31 -6.57 5.11
N CYS A 124 -12.99 -5.31 5.39
CA CYS A 124 -13.53 -4.63 6.56
C CYS A 124 -15.06 -4.42 6.47
N LEU A 125 -15.59 -4.10 5.28
CA LEU A 125 -17.03 -4.03 5.06
C LEU A 125 -17.71 -5.41 5.13
N GLY A 126 -17.04 -6.47 4.67
CA GLY A 126 -17.49 -7.85 4.78
C GLY A 126 -17.61 -8.33 6.23
N SER A 127 -16.74 -7.82 7.11
CA SER A 127 -16.77 -8.09 8.55
C SER A 127 -17.82 -7.28 9.32
N GLY A 128 -18.60 -6.42 8.65
CA GLY A 128 -19.63 -5.60 9.28
C GLY A 128 -19.12 -4.32 9.96
N ALA A 129 -17.90 -3.88 9.68
CA ALA A 129 -17.35 -2.65 10.23
C ALA A 129 -18.12 -1.40 9.77
N SER A 130 -18.16 -0.37 10.62
CA SER A 130 -18.76 0.92 10.25
C SER A 130 -17.91 1.62 9.18
N ALA A 131 -18.55 2.44 8.34
CA ALA A 131 -17.85 3.19 7.27
C ALA A 131 -16.68 4.03 7.82
N LEU A 132 -16.83 4.61 9.01
CA LEU A 132 -15.80 5.39 9.68
C LEU A 132 -14.61 4.51 10.10
N ALA A 133 -14.89 3.33 10.69
CA ALA A 133 -13.84 2.39 11.09
C ALA A 133 -13.05 1.88 9.87
N VAL A 134 -13.75 1.59 8.76
CA VAL A 134 -13.11 1.22 7.49
C VAL A 134 -12.21 2.34 6.98
N GLY A 135 -12.74 3.57 6.91
CA GLY A 135 -11.98 4.73 6.46
C GLY A 135 -10.71 4.94 7.28
N ILE A 136 -10.81 4.96 8.61
CA ILE A 136 -9.67 5.15 9.51
C ILE A 136 -8.65 4.01 9.36
N SER A 137 -9.09 2.75 9.43
CA SER A 137 -8.18 1.59 9.41
C SER A 137 -7.47 1.42 8.08
N VAL A 138 -8.20 1.53 6.94
CA VAL A 138 -7.60 1.35 5.62
C VAL A 138 -6.69 2.52 5.28
N LEU A 139 -7.09 3.76 5.56
CA LEU A 139 -6.22 4.91 5.34
C LEU A 139 -4.99 4.86 6.24
N ALA A 140 -5.12 4.49 7.52
CA ALA A 140 -3.96 4.28 8.38
C ALA A 140 -3.02 3.22 7.82
N ALA A 141 -3.54 2.07 7.37
CA ALA A 141 -2.73 1.00 6.79
C ALA A 141 -2.00 1.43 5.50
N CYS A 142 -2.68 2.14 4.59
CA CYS A 142 -2.10 2.56 3.32
C CYS A 142 -1.15 3.76 3.45
N LEU A 143 -1.46 4.71 4.32
CA LEU A 143 -0.73 5.99 4.43
C LEU A 143 0.45 5.93 5.40
N LEU A 144 0.38 5.08 6.43
CA LEU A 144 1.46 4.96 7.42
C LEU A 144 2.57 4.01 7.00
N TYR A 145 2.46 3.35 5.83
CA TYR A 145 3.52 2.50 5.31
C TYR A 145 4.92 3.17 5.30
N PRO A 146 5.08 4.44 4.87
CA PRO A 146 6.36 5.14 4.96
C PRO A 146 6.87 5.35 6.40
N ALA A 147 5.98 5.32 7.40
CA ALA A 147 6.32 5.48 8.81
C ALA A 147 6.81 4.18 9.47
N PHE A 148 6.64 3.02 8.82
CA PHE A 148 7.15 1.72 9.29
C PHE A 148 8.57 1.41 8.79
N ALA A 149 9.27 2.39 8.23
CA ALA A 149 10.71 2.31 7.97
C ALA A 149 11.51 2.32 9.29
N THR A 150 11.32 1.31 10.13
CA THR A 150 12.14 1.04 11.31
C THR A 150 13.35 0.21 10.87
N ALA A 151 14.55 0.75 11.04
CA ALA A 151 15.78 -0.01 10.87
C ALA A 151 15.73 -1.28 11.74
N PRO A 152 16.12 -2.46 11.23
CA PRO A 152 16.90 -2.69 10.01
C PRO A 152 16.05 -3.01 8.77
N ASN A 153 14.73 -2.85 8.78
CA ASN A 153 13.86 -3.33 7.69
C ASN A 153 13.67 -2.33 6.54
N SER A 154 14.44 -1.26 6.48
CA SER A 154 14.40 -0.25 5.40
C SER A 154 14.77 -0.80 4.02
N TYR A 155 15.39 -1.98 3.93
CA TYR A 155 15.66 -2.66 2.66
C TYR A 155 14.40 -3.28 2.02
N LEU A 156 13.30 -3.37 2.78
CA LEU A 156 12.04 -4.01 2.35
C LEU A 156 10.98 -3.01 1.90
N SER A 157 11.22 -1.69 2.00
CA SER A 157 10.23 -0.66 1.68
C SER A 157 10.12 -0.33 0.19
N ALA A 158 11.12 -0.66 -0.61
CA ALA A 158 11.14 -0.37 -2.04
C ALA A 158 10.58 -1.52 -2.92
N SER A 159 10.26 -2.66 -2.32
CA SER A 159 9.71 -3.84 -3.00
C SER A 159 8.51 -4.38 -2.23
N PRO A 160 7.53 -5.05 -2.90
CA PRO A 160 6.34 -5.59 -2.26
C PRO A 160 6.64 -6.87 -1.47
N ASN A 161 7.69 -6.86 -0.65
CA ASN A 161 8.22 -8.03 0.03
C ASN A 161 7.51 -8.34 1.35
N THR A 162 6.79 -7.36 1.90
CA THR A 162 5.99 -7.56 3.11
C THR A 162 4.96 -8.70 2.93
N PRO A 163 4.20 -8.79 1.81
CA PRO A 163 3.38 -9.96 1.54
C PRO A 163 4.18 -11.25 1.34
N THR A 164 5.31 -11.23 0.64
CA THR A 164 6.13 -12.44 0.38
C THR A 164 6.66 -13.08 1.67
N MET A 165 7.03 -12.26 2.66
CA MET A 165 7.49 -12.72 3.97
C MET A 165 6.37 -13.36 4.82
N VAL A 166 5.11 -12.95 4.63
CA VAL A 166 3.95 -13.56 5.33
C VAL A 166 3.64 -14.97 4.84
N PHE A 167 4.06 -15.32 3.61
CA PHE A 167 3.88 -16.66 3.03
C PHE A 167 5.13 -17.56 3.14
N CYS A 168 6.23 -17.07 3.73
CA CYS A 168 7.47 -17.82 3.92
C CYS A 168 7.66 -18.35 5.35
N VAL A 169 6.62 -18.30 6.19
CA VAL A 169 6.54 -18.94 7.52
C VAL A 169 5.35 -19.88 7.53
#